data_AF-A0A4R3ALC0-F1
#
_entry.id   AF-A0A4R3ALC0-F1
#
_cell.length_a   1.000
_cell.length_b   1.000
_cell.length_c   1.000
_cell.angle_alpha   90.00
_cell.angle_beta   90.00
_cell.angle_gamma   90.00
#
_symmetry.space_group_name_H-M   'P 1'
#
loop_
_entity.id
_entity.type
_entity.pdbx_description
1 polymer ?
#
loop_
_entity_poly.entity_id
_entity_poly.type
_entity_poly.pdbx_seq_one_letter_code
_entity_poly.pdbx_strand_id
1 'polypeptide(L)'
;MKFNQILIMATLIVGLSSCSVFKKNTNKEHSTTETMQLKGNKWQLIEVDGKTVPAQVNGRVPFLQFEDDRYAANAGCNTLGGAVNITGKNKIKFEQGISTMMACPEFEIEQALSKNIIAVDTYTIEGEVLSLKKGGKTLAKFTLIKAEKGEQALAGTWELDYVSGPRIAFEGLYPNKKPTITFDLTAKKVSGNSSCNNYNGTFKTENNHISFGPLASTKMACEGSGESVYFSTLEKITSFDVNGNTLTLIMGDIAMMRFQKK
;
A
#
# COMPACT_ATOMS: atom_id res chain seq x y z
N MET A 1 40.72 82.26 14.23
CA MET A 1 40.79 82.80 15.60
C MET A 1 40.01 81.90 16.56
N LYS A 2 40.28 81.99 17.87
CA LYS A 2 39.39 81.55 18.98
C LYS A 2 38.11 82.41 18.96
N PHE A 3 36.95 82.11 19.55
CA PHE A 3 36.35 81.09 20.44
C PHE A 3 34.82 81.05 20.07
N ASN A 4 33.91 80.12 20.43
CA ASN A 4 33.45 79.52 21.70
C ASN A 4 32.60 78.24 21.35
N GLN A 5 32.38 77.21 22.18
CA GLN A 5 31.46 77.09 23.34
C GLN A 5 30.00 77.54 23.04
N ILE A 6 28.90 76.93 23.53
CA ILE A 6 28.59 75.86 24.52
C ILE A 6 27.46 74.98 23.84
N LEU A 7 27.07 73.72 24.12
CA LEU A 7 27.05 72.81 25.29
C LEU A 7 27.06 71.32 24.81
N ILE A 8 27.34 70.35 25.69
CA ILE A 8 27.02 68.91 25.51
C ILE A 8 26.37 68.34 26.79
N MET A 9 25.19 67.72 26.66
CA MET A 9 24.52 66.79 27.61
C MET A 9 23.28 66.22 26.89
N ALA A 10 22.81 64.99 27.12
CA ALA A 10 23.20 63.98 28.11
C ALA A 10 23.28 62.56 27.50
N THR A 11 23.93 61.64 28.22
CA THR A 11 24.09 60.21 27.85
C THR A 11 22.85 59.37 28.19
N LEU A 12 22.54 58.37 27.35
CA LEU A 12 21.71 57.23 27.78
C LEU A 12 22.19 55.88 27.22
N ILE A 13 22.97 55.18 28.06
CA ILE A 13 23.06 53.71 28.24
C ILE A 13 23.00 52.82 26.97
N VAL A 14 24.15 52.24 26.63
CA VAL A 14 24.22 50.99 25.83
C VAL A 14 23.95 49.81 26.76
N GLY A 15 22.91 49.01 26.46
CA GLY A 15 22.60 47.74 27.14
C GLY A 15 22.87 46.54 26.22
N LEU A 16 23.38 45.44 26.78
CA LEU A 16 23.93 44.33 25.99
C LEU A 16 22.87 43.34 25.45
N SER A 17 23.21 42.75 24.31
CA SER A 17 22.41 41.77 23.56
C SER A 17 22.05 40.52 24.36
N SER A 18 20.78 40.14 24.36
CA SER A 18 20.35 38.75 24.65
C SER A 18 19.04 38.41 23.95
N CYS A 19 19.12 38.10 22.66
CA CYS A 19 18.00 37.44 21.97
C CYS A 19 17.99 35.96 22.37
N SER A 20 17.14 35.60 23.33
CA SER A 20 16.88 34.21 23.73
C SER A 20 16.10 33.47 22.64
N VAL A 21 16.77 33.17 21.53
CA VAL A 21 16.21 32.39 20.42
C VAL A 21 15.85 30.99 20.93
N PHE A 22 14.56 30.80 21.21
CA PHE A 22 13.97 29.49 21.50
C PHE A 22 14.12 28.59 20.27
N LYS A 23 15.24 27.87 20.16
CA LYS A 23 15.37 26.71 19.28
C LYS A 23 14.40 25.63 19.77
N LYS A 24 13.16 25.70 19.31
CA LYS A 24 12.15 24.64 19.47
C LYS A 24 12.75 23.36 18.88
N ASN A 25 13.15 22.44 19.75
CA ASN A 25 14.02 21.32 19.38
C ASN A 25 13.20 20.19 18.74
N THR A 26 12.68 20.44 17.53
CA THR A 26 11.80 19.56 16.76
C THR A 26 12.54 18.35 16.21
N ASN A 27 12.93 17.42 17.08
CA ASN A 27 13.73 16.26 16.74
C ASN A 27 13.21 14.96 17.40
N LYS A 28 11.88 14.80 17.49
CA LYS A 28 11.27 13.57 18.03
C LYS A 28 9.92 13.10 17.45
N GLU A 29 9.46 13.65 16.32
CA GLU A 29 8.17 13.26 15.70
C GLU A 29 8.26 12.76 14.24
N HIS A 30 9.39 12.94 13.54
CA HIS A 30 9.48 12.61 12.10
C HIS A 30 9.66 11.10 11.81
N SER A 31 10.39 10.39 12.68
CA SER A 31 10.80 8.99 12.45
C SER A 31 9.65 8.00 12.37
N THR A 32 8.55 8.28 13.07
CA THR A 32 7.34 7.46 13.07
C THR A 32 6.61 7.58 11.74
N THR A 33 6.46 8.81 11.24
CA THR A 33 5.74 9.14 10.01
C THR A 33 6.38 8.52 8.78
N GLU A 34 7.71 8.64 8.60
CA GLU A 34 8.42 8.04 7.46
C GLU A 34 8.29 6.51 7.46
N THR A 35 8.34 5.87 8.63
CA THR A 35 8.22 4.41 8.76
C THR A 35 6.79 3.92 8.51
N MET A 36 5.78 4.65 8.98
CA MET A 36 4.37 4.35 8.68
C MET A 36 4.04 4.61 7.21
N GLN A 37 4.57 5.68 6.61
CA GLN A 37 4.44 5.95 5.18
C GLN A 37 5.09 4.85 4.35
N LEU A 38 6.23 4.29 4.78
CA LEU A 38 6.86 3.15 4.12
C LEU A 38 5.98 1.90 4.19
N LYS A 39 5.58 1.48 5.41
CA LYS A 39 4.89 0.20 5.64
C LYS A 39 3.43 0.18 5.16
N GLY A 40 2.67 1.26 5.32
CA GLY A 40 1.24 1.29 5.00
C GLY A 40 0.88 1.41 3.52
N ASN A 41 1.83 1.21 2.60
CA ASN A 41 1.71 1.58 1.19
C ASN A 41 2.29 0.54 0.22
N LYS A 42 1.70 0.48 -0.98
CA LYS A 42 2.21 -0.27 -2.13
C LYS A 42 2.95 0.66 -3.08
N TRP A 43 4.12 0.24 -3.55
CA TRP A 43 5.04 1.08 -4.31
C TRP A 43 5.32 0.45 -5.67
N GLN A 44 5.03 1.13 -6.77
CA GLN A 44 5.28 0.65 -8.14
C GLN A 44 6.74 0.89 -8.51
N LEU A 45 7.47 -0.14 -8.95
CA LEU A 45 8.85 0.00 -9.43
C LEU A 45 8.88 0.87 -10.71
N ILE A 46 9.77 1.85 -10.75
CA ILE A 46 9.96 2.78 -11.89
C ILE A 46 11.40 2.82 -12.41
N GLU A 47 12.38 2.38 -11.61
CA GLU A 47 13.80 2.33 -12.00
C GLU A 47 14.53 1.21 -11.25
N VAL A 48 15.41 0.46 -11.93
CA VAL A 48 16.32 -0.53 -11.31
C VAL A 48 17.65 -0.59 -12.05
N ASP A 49 18.76 -0.63 -11.31
CA ASP A 49 20.14 -0.51 -11.85
C ASP A 49 20.34 0.71 -12.79
N GLY A 50 19.51 1.75 -12.65
CA GLY A 50 19.49 2.95 -13.50
C GLY A 50 18.71 2.82 -14.83
N LYS A 51 18.17 1.64 -15.15
CA LYS A 51 17.21 1.44 -16.24
C LYS A 51 15.80 1.84 -15.76
N THR A 52 15.03 2.53 -16.59
CA THR A 52 13.60 2.78 -16.32
C THR A 52 12.78 1.49 -16.48
N VAL A 53 11.71 1.37 -15.70
CA VAL A 53 10.82 0.20 -15.68
C VAL A 53 9.42 0.61 -16.19
N PRO A 54 8.85 -0.09 -17.20
CA PRO A 54 7.50 0.18 -17.68
C PRO A 54 6.43 -0.03 -16.59
N ALA A 55 5.31 0.70 -16.68
CA ALA A 55 4.23 0.63 -15.70
C ALA A 55 3.53 -0.76 -15.63
N GLN A 56 3.66 -1.57 -16.67
CA GLN A 56 3.36 -3.00 -16.65
C GLN A 56 4.48 -3.76 -17.36
N VAL A 57 4.86 -4.91 -16.82
CA VAL A 57 5.82 -5.87 -17.39
C VAL A 57 5.15 -7.23 -17.35
N ASN A 58 5.12 -7.96 -18.47
CA ASN A 58 4.31 -9.19 -18.64
C ASN A 58 2.82 -9.02 -18.23
N GLY A 59 2.25 -7.83 -18.45
CA GLY A 59 0.86 -7.47 -18.07
C GLY A 59 0.64 -7.22 -16.57
N ARG A 60 1.63 -7.50 -15.70
CA ARG A 60 1.57 -7.26 -14.25
C ARG A 60 2.22 -5.91 -13.91
N VAL A 61 1.73 -5.23 -12.88
CA VAL A 61 2.36 -4.01 -12.35
C VAL A 61 3.54 -4.41 -11.46
N PRO A 62 4.80 -4.01 -11.76
CA PRO A 62 5.95 -4.24 -10.90
C PRO A 62 5.81 -3.51 -9.56
N PHE A 63 5.91 -4.19 -8.42
CA PHE A 63 5.66 -3.59 -7.10
C PHE A 63 6.65 -4.01 -5.99
N LEU A 64 6.64 -3.23 -4.91
CA LEU A 64 7.15 -3.53 -3.57
C LEU A 64 6.09 -3.12 -2.54
N GLN A 65 5.83 -3.99 -1.56
CA GLN A 65 4.89 -3.80 -0.46
C GLN A 65 5.54 -4.37 0.82
N PHE A 66 5.14 -3.83 1.97
CA PHE A 66 5.58 -4.29 3.28
C PHE A 66 4.36 -4.63 4.13
N GLU A 67 4.42 -5.74 4.87
CA GLU A 67 3.33 -6.20 5.73
C GLU A 67 3.98 -6.68 7.04
N ASP A 68 3.71 -5.97 8.14
CA ASP A 68 4.50 -6.01 9.38
C ASP A 68 6.02 -6.03 9.11
N ASP A 69 6.74 -7.08 9.51
CA ASP A 69 8.19 -7.25 9.27
C ASP A 69 8.48 -8.23 8.11
N ARG A 70 7.54 -8.36 7.17
CA ARG A 70 7.71 -9.00 5.86
C ARG A 70 7.72 -7.98 4.73
N TYR A 71 8.28 -8.38 3.59
CA TYR A 71 8.13 -7.69 2.31
C TYR A 71 7.64 -8.65 1.24
N ALA A 72 6.88 -8.12 0.28
CA ALA A 72 6.49 -8.78 -0.95
C ALA A 72 6.78 -7.86 -2.14
N ALA A 73 7.39 -8.39 -3.19
CA ALA A 73 7.71 -7.63 -4.40
C ALA A 73 7.60 -8.49 -5.66
N ASN A 74 7.49 -7.84 -6.82
CA ASN A 74 7.63 -8.48 -8.12
C ASN A 74 8.23 -7.50 -9.15
N ALA A 75 8.73 -8.07 -10.25
CA ALA A 75 9.28 -7.32 -11.38
C ALA A 75 8.52 -7.59 -12.69
N GLY A 76 7.25 -7.97 -12.59
CA GLY A 76 6.41 -8.37 -13.72
C GLY A 76 6.30 -9.88 -13.94
N CYS A 77 7.33 -10.67 -13.62
CA CYS A 77 7.28 -12.13 -13.72
C CYS A 77 7.06 -12.79 -12.35
N ASN A 78 8.11 -13.18 -11.62
CA ASN A 78 8.01 -13.85 -10.32
C ASN A 78 7.72 -12.89 -9.16
N THR A 79 7.09 -13.45 -8.14
CA THR A 79 6.96 -12.84 -6.81
C THR A 79 8.12 -13.29 -5.93
N LEU A 80 8.78 -12.33 -5.29
CA LEU A 80 9.80 -12.53 -4.27
C LEU A 80 9.30 -11.97 -2.92
N GLY A 81 9.60 -12.64 -1.81
CA GLY A 81 9.20 -12.17 -0.49
C GLY A 81 9.93 -12.85 0.66
N GLY A 82 10.14 -12.11 1.74
CA GLY A 82 10.94 -12.54 2.89
C GLY A 82 10.80 -11.59 4.08
N ALA A 83 11.66 -11.76 5.08
CA ALA A 83 11.73 -10.85 6.22
C ALA A 83 12.39 -9.51 5.84
N VAL A 84 11.98 -8.43 6.50
CA VAL A 84 12.58 -7.10 6.37
C VAL A 84 12.79 -6.48 7.76
N ASN A 85 13.96 -5.88 7.97
CA ASN A 85 14.29 -5.20 9.21
C ASN A 85 14.54 -3.71 8.94
N ILE A 86 13.66 -2.85 9.45
CA ILE A 86 13.74 -1.39 9.33
C ILE A 86 14.20 -0.84 10.68
N THR A 87 15.27 -0.04 10.71
CA THR A 87 15.86 0.47 11.96
C THR A 87 16.28 1.94 11.89
N GLY A 88 16.13 2.65 13.02
CA GLY A 88 16.38 4.09 13.08
C GLY A 88 15.39 4.86 12.22
N LYS A 89 15.88 5.86 11.47
CA LYS A 89 15.06 6.66 10.55
C LYS A 89 14.98 6.10 9.12
N ASN A 90 16.04 5.43 8.67
CA ASN A 90 16.25 5.20 7.24
C ASN A 90 17.08 3.95 6.89
N LYS A 91 17.43 3.09 7.86
CA LYS A 91 18.11 1.82 7.55
C LYS A 91 17.07 0.77 7.24
N ILE A 92 17.33 -0.01 6.19
CA ILE A 92 16.49 -1.15 5.83
C ILE A 92 17.38 -2.29 5.35
N LYS A 93 17.13 -3.49 5.86
CA LYS A 93 17.79 -4.72 5.45
C LYS A 93 16.71 -5.72 5.04
N PHE A 94 16.78 -6.17 3.79
CA PHE A 94 15.97 -7.28 3.29
C PHE A 94 16.73 -8.59 3.54
N GLU A 95 16.04 -9.63 3.99
CA GLU A 95 16.63 -10.97 4.10
C GLU A 95 16.37 -11.75 2.80
N GLN A 96 17.13 -12.83 2.57
CA GLN A 96 16.99 -13.65 1.36
C GLN A 96 15.61 -14.33 1.36
N GLY A 97 14.68 -13.74 0.60
CA GLY A 97 13.33 -14.26 0.44
C GLY A 97 13.23 -15.51 -0.44
N ILE A 98 12.05 -16.11 -0.41
CA ILE A 98 11.61 -17.13 -1.38
C ILE A 98 11.21 -16.41 -2.67
N SER A 99 11.48 -17.01 -3.83
CA SER A 99 10.98 -16.57 -5.13
C SER A 99 10.30 -17.73 -5.87
N THR A 100 9.28 -17.43 -6.67
CA THR A 100 8.79 -18.38 -7.68
C THR A 100 9.80 -18.51 -8.84
N MET A 101 9.65 -19.56 -9.66
CA MET A 101 10.52 -19.86 -10.81
C MET A 101 9.69 -20.05 -12.11
N MET A 102 8.81 -19.10 -12.42
CA MET A 102 8.19 -18.98 -13.73
C MET A 102 9.20 -18.41 -14.73
N ALA A 103 9.15 -18.89 -15.98
CA ALA A 103 9.83 -18.26 -17.11
C ALA A 103 8.89 -17.26 -17.78
N CYS A 104 9.37 -16.03 -18.01
CA CYS A 104 8.64 -14.99 -18.74
C CYS A 104 9.60 -14.21 -19.67
N PRO A 105 9.06 -13.47 -20.65
CA PRO A 105 9.75 -12.33 -21.26
C PRO A 105 10.25 -11.30 -20.22
N GLU A 106 11.15 -10.41 -20.63
CA GLU A 106 11.66 -9.26 -19.84
C GLU A 106 12.30 -9.61 -18.47
N PHE A 107 12.74 -10.86 -18.28
CA PHE A 107 13.33 -11.39 -17.04
C PHE A 107 14.58 -10.64 -16.52
N GLU A 108 15.21 -9.78 -17.33
CA GLU A 108 16.27 -8.87 -16.85
C GLU A 108 15.83 -7.99 -15.66
N ILE A 109 14.59 -7.48 -15.70
CA ILE A 109 14.08 -6.56 -14.67
C ILE A 109 13.95 -7.28 -13.32
N GLU A 110 13.61 -8.57 -13.35
CA GLU A 110 13.53 -9.42 -12.17
C GLU A 110 14.90 -9.75 -11.59
N GLN A 111 15.86 -10.17 -12.43
CA GLN A 111 17.22 -10.41 -11.97
C GLN A 111 17.82 -9.14 -11.36
N ALA A 112 17.60 -7.99 -11.98
CA ALA A 112 18.04 -6.70 -11.45
C ALA A 112 17.38 -6.38 -10.10
N LEU A 113 16.05 -6.55 -9.95
CA LEU A 113 15.36 -6.29 -8.68
C LEU A 113 15.81 -7.26 -7.57
N SER A 114 15.81 -8.57 -7.85
CA SER A 114 16.13 -9.63 -6.89
C SER A 114 17.57 -9.52 -6.35
N LYS A 115 18.54 -9.25 -7.24
CA LYS A 115 19.93 -8.93 -6.89
C LYS A 115 20.04 -7.66 -6.03
N ASN A 116 19.33 -6.60 -6.40
CA ASN A 116 19.51 -5.29 -5.76
C ASN A 116 18.80 -5.16 -4.41
N ILE A 117 17.60 -5.72 -4.24
CA ILE A 117 16.79 -5.55 -3.02
C ILE A 117 17.50 -6.11 -1.78
N ILE A 118 18.18 -7.26 -1.91
CA ILE A 118 18.98 -7.89 -0.83
C ILE A 118 20.29 -7.12 -0.59
N ALA A 119 20.75 -6.31 -1.56
CA ALA A 119 21.95 -5.51 -1.44
C ALA A 119 21.72 -4.14 -0.76
N VAL A 120 20.47 -3.73 -0.50
CA VAL A 120 20.10 -2.45 0.14
C VAL A 120 20.58 -2.37 1.58
N ASP A 121 21.01 -1.18 2.01
CA ASP A 121 21.26 -0.84 3.42
C ASP A 121 20.42 0.33 3.95
N THR A 122 19.91 1.18 3.05
CA THR A 122 19.22 2.43 3.38
C THR A 122 18.10 2.75 2.39
N TYR A 123 17.15 3.58 2.81
CA TYR A 123 16.14 4.17 1.93
C TYR A 123 16.04 5.69 2.13
N THR A 124 15.40 6.38 1.17
CA THR A 124 14.79 7.70 1.38
C THR A 124 13.40 7.74 0.75
N ILE A 125 12.49 8.49 1.36
CA ILE A 125 11.19 8.84 0.76
C ILE A 125 11.22 10.34 0.48
N GLU A 126 11.04 10.71 -0.78
CA GLU A 126 11.07 12.11 -1.24
C GLU A 126 9.73 12.38 -1.95
N GLY A 127 8.77 12.92 -1.20
CA GLY A 127 7.38 13.08 -1.64
C GLY A 127 6.70 11.72 -1.84
N GLU A 128 6.48 11.36 -3.09
CA GLU A 128 5.86 10.09 -3.51
C GLU A 128 6.88 9.06 -4.03
N VAL A 129 8.18 9.38 -4.00
CA VAL A 129 9.26 8.50 -4.52
C VAL A 129 10.02 7.83 -3.38
N LEU A 130 9.96 6.50 -3.33
CA LEU A 130 10.83 5.66 -2.50
C LEU A 130 12.10 5.29 -3.27
N SER A 131 13.26 5.67 -2.76
CA SER A 131 14.57 5.25 -3.30
C SER A 131 15.25 4.25 -2.36
N LEU A 132 15.55 3.05 -2.85
CA LEU A 132 16.37 2.06 -2.11
C LEU A 132 17.84 2.20 -2.50
N LYS A 133 18.73 2.23 -1.50
CA LYS A 133 20.13 2.65 -1.62
C LYS A 133 21.10 1.66 -0.95
N LYS A 134 22.32 1.61 -1.47
CA LYS A 134 23.48 0.93 -0.88
C LYS A 134 24.67 1.87 -0.87
N GLY A 135 25.24 2.16 0.30
CA GLY A 135 26.35 3.11 0.43
C GLY A 135 26.05 4.48 -0.18
N GLY A 136 24.79 4.91 -0.16
CA GLY A 136 24.29 6.14 -0.80
C GLY A 136 23.96 6.01 -2.30
N LYS A 137 24.46 5.00 -3.03
CA LYS A 137 24.07 4.75 -4.43
C LYS A 137 22.63 4.19 -4.47
N THR A 138 21.74 4.84 -5.21
CA THR A 138 20.40 4.28 -5.52
C THR A 138 20.54 3.02 -6.37
N LEU A 139 19.84 1.95 -5.97
CA LEU A 139 19.77 0.68 -6.69
C LEU A 139 18.41 0.47 -7.38
N ALA A 140 17.34 0.97 -6.75
CA ALA A 140 15.98 0.96 -7.30
C ALA A 140 15.19 2.19 -6.83
N LYS A 141 14.24 2.65 -7.66
CA LYS A 141 13.25 3.66 -7.30
C LYS A 141 11.84 3.14 -7.55
N PHE A 142 10.93 3.52 -6.67
CA PHE A 142 9.52 3.20 -6.74
C PHE A 142 8.70 4.49 -6.56
N THR A 143 7.52 4.55 -7.16
CA THR A 143 6.52 5.59 -6.92
C THR A 143 5.34 5.05 -6.12
N LEU A 144 4.73 5.87 -5.27
CA LEU A 144 3.56 5.49 -4.48
C LEU A 144 2.37 5.11 -5.39
N ILE A 145 1.80 3.91 -5.20
CA ILE A 145 0.49 3.57 -5.77
C ILE A 145 -0.56 4.22 -4.87
N LYS A 146 -1.08 5.36 -5.29
CA LYS A 146 -2.13 6.08 -4.55
C LYS A 146 -3.38 5.23 -4.36
N ALA A 147 -4.08 5.48 -3.26
CA ALA A 147 -5.46 5.04 -3.04
C ALA A 147 -6.32 5.25 -4.30
N GLU A 148 -6.30 6.46 -4.86
CA GLU A 148 -7.00 6.83 -6.09
C GLU A 148 -6.35 6.32 -7.41
N LYS A 149 -5.57 5.24 -7.34
CA LYS A 149 -5.25 4.35 -8.48
C LYS A 149 -5.69 2.91 -8.19
N GLY A 150 -5.52 2.44 -6.95
CA GLY A 150 -6.03 1.14 -6.50
C GLY A 150 -7.55 1.08 -6.43
N GLU A 151 -8.20 2.10 -5.85
CA GLU A 151 -9.65 2.17 -5.74
C GLU A 151 -10.32 2.25 -7.13
N GLN A 152 -9.81 3.05 -8.05
CA GLN A 152 -10.38 3.14 -9.41
C GLN A 152 -10.32 1.77 -10.13
N ALA A 153 -9.38 0.91 -9.78
CA ALA A 153 -9.31 -0.46 -10.29
C ALA A 153 -10.47 -1.34 -9.78
N LEU A 154 -11.00 -1.10 -8.56
CA LEU A 154 -12.19 -1.77 -8.00
C LEU A 154 -13.47 -1.46 -8.77
N ALA A 155 -13.54 -0.36 -9.52
CA ALA A 155 -14.77 0.09 -10.18
C ALA A 155 -15.42 -0.99 -11.06
N GLY A 156 -16.75 -1.11 -10.96
CA GLY A 156 -17.54 -2.08 -11.72
C GLY A 156 -17.87 -3.34 -10.92
N THR A 157 -18.20 -4.42 -11.64
CA THR A 157 -18.74 -5.66 -11.08
C THR A 157 -17.74 -6.81 -11.13
N TRP A 158 -17.77 -7.64 -10.10
CA TRP A 158 -16.92 -8.80 -9.90
C TRP A 158 -17.75 -10.00 -9.49
N GLU A 159 -17.36 -11.20 -9.93
CA GLU A 159 -17.99 -12.47 -9.61
C GLU A 159 -17.01 -13.38 -8.86
N LEU A 160 -17.45 -13.94 -7.74
CA LEU A 160 -16.62 -14.71 -6.82
C LEU A 160 -16.21 -16.04 -7.46
N ASP A 161 -14.91 -16.36 -7.43
CA ASP A 161 -14.36 -17.65 -7.90
C ASP A 161 -13.64 -18.46 -6.81
N TYR A 162 -13.40 -17.86 -5.64
CA TYR A 162 -12.85 -18.54 -4.46
C TYR A 162 -13.25 -17.83 -3.16
N VAL A 163 -13.51 -18.62 -2.11
CA VAL A 163 -13.63 -18.15 -0.72
C VAL A 163 -12.97 -19.16 0.22
N SER A 164 -12.25 -18.66 1.22
CA SER A 164 -11.56 -19.45 2.24
C SER A 164 -12.47 -19.79 3.43
N GLY A 165 -12.14 -20.87 4.16
CA GLY A 165 -12.77 -21.24 5.44
C GLY A 165 -13.62 -22.52 5.44
N PRO A 166 -14.62 -22.68 4.56
CA PRO A 166 -15.46 -23.87 4.53
C PRO A 166 -14.71 -25.16 4.17
N ARG A 167 -15.18 -26.30 4.72
CA ARG A 167 -14.70 -27.66 4.36
C ARG A 167 -15.47 -28.29 3.18
N ILE A 168 -16.31 -27.52 2.50
CA ILE A 168 -17.06 -27.92 1.30
C ILE A 168 -16.43 -27.28 0.07
N ALA A 169 -16.48 -27.96 -1.08
CA ALA A 169 -16.03 -27.41 -2.35
C ALA A 169 -16.84 -26.16 -2.75
N PHE A 170 -16.21 -25.23 -3.46
CA PHE A 170 -16.81 -23.93 -3.83
C PHE A 170 -18.16 -24.09 -4.57
N GLU A 171 -18.24 -24.98 -5.56
CA GLU A 171 -19.49 -25.24 -6.29
C GLU A 171 -20.56 -25.92 -5.40
N GLY A 172 -20.18 -26.61 -4.32
CA GLY A 172 -21.13 -27.13 -3.32
C GLY A 172 -21.63 -26.06 -2.34
N LEU A 173 -20.92 -24.93 -2.24
CA LEU A 173 -21.32 -23.77 -1.43
C LEU A 173 -22.22 -22.79 -2.21
N TYR A 174 -22.05 -22.72 -3.53
CA TYR A 174 -22.74 -21.80 -4.44
C TYR A 174 -23.32 -22.50 -5.70
N PRO A 175 -24.06 -23.62 -5.59
CA PRO A 175 -24.37 -24.52 -6.70
C PRO A 175 -25.21 -23.91 -7.83
N ASN A 176 -26.03 -22.89 -7.52
CA ASN A 176 -26.96 -22.30 -8.47
C ASN A 176 -26.46 -20.99 -9.10
N LYS A 177 -25.62 -20.24 -8.36
CA LYS A 177 -25.23 -18.86 -8.70
C LYS A 177 -24.04 -18.43 -7.84
N LYS A 178 -23.00 -17.91 -8.45
CA LYS A 178 -21.82 -17.38 -7.75
C LYS A 178 -22.10 -15.98 -7.20
N PRO A 179 -21.66 -15.63 -5.97
CA PRO A 179 -21.82 -14.29 -5.44
C PRO A 179 -21.17 -13.21 -6.32
N THR A 180 -21.76 -12.02 -6.35
CA THR A 180 -21.22 -10.86 -7.07
C THR A 180 -21.13 -9.65 -6.16
N ILE A 181 -20.13 -8.80 -6.41
CA ILE A 181 -19.96 -7.49 -5.77
C ILE A 181 -19.72 -6.42 -6.82
N THR A 182 -20.40 -5.28 -6.68
CA THR A 182 -20.28 -4.11 -7.55
C THR A 182 -19.86 -2.92 -6.69
N PHE A 183 -18.77 -2.25 -7.04
CA PHE A 183 -18.26 -1.08 -6.35
C PHE A 183 -18.66 0.21 -7.08
N ASP A 184 -19.49 1.02 -6.43
CA ASP A 184 -19.78 2.40 -6.82
C ASP A 184 -18.90 3.35 -5.98
N LEU A 185 -17.82 3.80 -6.60
CA LEU A 185 -16.81 4.66 -5.98
C LEU A 185 -17.33 6.09 -5.74
N THR A 186 -18.28 6.54 -6.57
CA THR A 186 -18.90 7.87 -6.50
C THR A 186 -19.85 7.96 -5.31
N ALA A 187 -20.66 6.92 -5.09
CA ALA A 187 -21.55 6.82 -3.93
C ALA A 187 -20.87 6.23 -2.68
N LYS A 188 -19.63 5.70 -2.80
CA LYS A 188 -18.92 4.89 -1.78
C LYS A 188 -19.78 3.72 -1.27
N LYS A 189 -20.46 3.05 -2.21
CA LYS A 189 -21.39 1.94 -1.97
C LYS A 189 -20.91 0.64 -2.60
N VAL A 190 -21.27 -0.46 -1.95
CA VAL A 190 -21.28 -1.78 -2.56
C VAL A 190 -22.71 -2.27 -2.74
N SER A 191 -22.94 -3.01 -3.80
CA SER A 191 -24.17 -3.78 -4.04
C SER A 191 -23.81 -5.11 -4.67
N GLY A 192 -24.75 -6.05 -4.69
CA GLY A 192 -24.50 -7.34 -5.31
C GLY A 192 -25.54 -8.40 -4.97
N ASN A 193 -25.15 -9.65 -5.16
CA ASN A 193 -25.94 -10.81 -4.81
C ASN A 193 -25.05 -11.84 -4.09
N SER A 194 -25.51 -12.33 -2.94
CA SER A 194 -24.77 -13.24 -2.06
C SER A 194 -25.09 -14.72 -2.36
N SER A 195 -25.16 -15.07 -3.66
CA SER A 195 -25.72 -16.31 -4.23
C SER A 195 -27.24 -16.45 -4.05
N CYS A 196 -27.76 -16.22 -2.84
CA CYS A 196 -29.19 -16.16 -2.56
C CYS A 196 -29.73 -14.73 -2.72
N ASN A 197 -29.56 -13.89 -1.70
CA ASN A 197 -30.18 -12.59 -1.60
C ASN A 197 -29.46 -11.50 -2.39
N ASN A 198 -30.16 -10.41 -2.66
CA ASN A 198 -29.53 -9.18 -3.13
C ASN A 198 -29.16 -8.33 -1.91
N TYR A 199 -27.96 -7.76 -1.92
CA TYR A 199 -27.45 -6.96 -0.81
C TYR A 199 -26.90 -5.61 -1.25
N ASN A 200 -26.79 -4.69 -0.31
CA ASN A 200 -26.15 -3.40 -0.46
C ASN A 200 -25.49 -2.95 0.85
N GLY A 201 -24.57 -2.00 0.78
CA GLY A 201 -23.91 -1.40 1.93
C GLY A 201 -22.96 -0.29 1.51
N THR A 202 -22.13 0.15 2.45
CA THR A 202 -21.05 1.12 2.20
C THR A 202 -19.69 0.45 2.29
N PHE A 203 -18.67 1.10 1.74
CA PHE A 203 -17.28 0.72 1.96
C PHE A 203 -16.41 1.97 2.17
N LYS A 204 -15.21 1.78 2.72
CA LYS A 204 -14.18 2.80 2.82
C LYS A 204 -12.84 2.23 2.38
N THR A 205 -12.05 3.06 1.73
CA THR A 205 -10.75 2.73 1.12
C THR A 205 -9.69 3.70 1.60
N GLU A 206 -8.52 3.20 1.96
CA GLU A 206 -7.34 4.01 2.28
C GLU A 206 -6.07 3.28 1.82
N ASN A 207 -5.47 3.78 0.74
CA ASN A 207 -4.42 3.11 -0.03
C ASN A 207 -4.90 1.71 -0.50
N ASN A 208 -4.28 0.63 -0.04
CA ASN A 208 -4.71 -0.75 -0.30
C ASN A 208 -5.61 -1.34 0.80
N HIS A 209 -5.95 -0.58 1.85
CA HIS A 209 -6.91 -1.01 2.86
C HIS A 209 -8.34 -0.82 2.36
N ILE A 210 -9.22 -1.77 2.70
CA ILE A 210 -10.66 -1.65 2.52
C ILE A 210 -11.39 -2.15 3.77
N SER A 211 -12.46 -1.46 4.13
CA SER A 211 -13.40 -1.90 5.16
C SER A 211 -14.83 -1.76 4.66
N PHE A 212 -15.67 -2.73 4.98
CA PHE A 212 -17.08 -2.72 4.64
C PHE A 212 -17.90 -2.20 5.82
N GLY A 213 -18.88 -1.33 5.53
CA GLY A 213 -19.90 -0.94 6.49
C GLY A 213 -20.97 -2.02 6.66
N PRO A 214 -21.99 -1.78 7.51
CA PRO A 214 -23.11 -2.69 7.68
C PRO A 214 -23.77 -3.04 6.34
N LEU A 215 -23.89 -4.35 6.06
CA LEU A 215 -24.52 -4.86 4.85
C LEU A 215 -26.00 -5.15 5.11
N ALA A 216 -26.87 -4.60 4.25
CA ALA A 216 -28.30 -4.86 4.25
C ALA A 216 -28.64 -5.85 3.11
N SER A 217 -29.22 -7.00 3.47
CA SER A 217 -29.60 -8.07 2.54
C SER A 217 -31.12 -8.27 2.51
N THR A 218 -31.66 -8.78 1.40
CA THR A 218 -33.05 -9.27 1.35
C THR A 218 -33.23 -10.53 2.21
N LYS A 219 -34.48 -10.98 2.43
CA LYS A 219 -34.80 -12.15 3.26
C LYS A 219 -35.57 -13.24 2.49
N MET A 220 -35.05 -13.63 1.33
CA MET A 220 -35.43 -14.88 0.69
C MET A 220 -34.80 -16.05 1.45
N ALA A 221 -35.55 -17.14 1.60
CA ALA A 221 -35.02 -18.39 2.12
C ALA A 221 -34.38 -19.19 0.97
N CYS A 222 -33.11 -19.54 1.14
CA CYS A 222 -32.39 -20.46 0.26
C CYS A 222 -31.69 -21.53 1.10
N GLU A 223 -31.37 -22.66 0.48
CA GLU A 223 -30.64 -23.75 1.13
C GLU A 223 -29.12 -23.48 1.18
N GLY A 224 -28.43 -24.14 2.10
CA GLY A 224 -26.98 -24.03 2.27
C GLY A 224 -26.53 -22.84 3.12
N SER A 225 -25.21 -22.67 3.27
CA SER A 225 -24.59 -21.66 4.14
C SER A 225 -23.80 -20.58 3.40
N GLY A 226 -23.77 -20.61 2.06
CA GLY A 226 -22.94 -19.75 1.22
C GLY A 226 -23.07 -18.25 1.52
N GLU A 227 -24.29 -17.76 1.69
CA GLU A 227 -24.54 -16.36 2.04
C GLU A 227 -23.91 -15.95 3.39
N SER A 228 -24.05 -16.80 4.41
CA SER A 228 -23.47 -16.54 5.73
C SER A 228 -21.94 -16.59 5.74
N VAL A 229 -21.34 -17.48 4.93
CA VAL A 229 -19.89 -17.50 4.70
C VAL A 229 -19.46 -16.23 3.97
N TYR A 230 -20.18 -15.83 2.92
CA TYR A 230 -19.86 -14.65 2.11
C TYR A 230 -19.78 -13.38 2.96
N PHE A 231 -20.83 -13.06 3.74
CA PHE A 231 -20.85 -11.87 4.60
C PHE A 231 -19.83 -11.95 5.74
N SER A 232 -19.76 -13.07 6.47
CA SER A 232 -18.80 -13.23 7.57
C SER A 232 -17.34 -13.36 7.11
N THR A 233 -17.09 -13.42 5.80
CA THR A 233 -15.75 -13.23 5.22
C THR A 233 -15.50 -11.78 4.86
N LEU A 234 -16.48 -11.08 4.25
CA LEU A 234 -16.39 -9.64 3.96
C LEU A 234 -16.14 -8.80 5.24
N GLU A 235 -16.78 -9.16 6.36
CA GLU A 235 -16.57 -8.53 7.68
C GLU A 235 -15.12 -8.60 8.21
N LYS A 236 -14.29 -9.51 7.67
CA LYS A 236 -12.91 -9.74 8.11
C LYS A 236 -11.86 -9.15 7.17
N ILE A 237 -12.28 -8.59 6.04
CA ILE A 237 -11.35 -8.03 5.06
C ILE A 237 -10.74 -6.74 5.62
N THR A 238 -9.41 -6.66 5.54
CA THR A 238 -8.63 -5.47 5.88
C THR A 238 -8.07 -4.76 4.65
N SER A 239 -7.80 -5.54 3.58
CA SER A 239 -6.99 -5.10 2.44
C SER A 239 -7.48 -5.70 1.12
N PHE A 240 -7.12 -5.08 0.01
CA PHE A 240 -7.44 -5.56 -1.34
C PHE A 240 -6.25 -5.46 -2.30
N ASP A 241 -6.26 -6.29 -3.33
CA ASP A 241 -5.38 -6.18 -4.50
C ASP A 241 -6.16 -6.40 -5.79
N VAL A 242 -5.90 -5.59 -6.81
CA VAL A 242 -6.49 -5.75 -8.15
C VAL A 242 -5.38 -5.91 -9.17
N ASN A 243 -5.38 -7.05 -9.86
CA ASN A 243 -4.38 -7.41 -10.85
C ASN A 243 -5.08 -7.82 -12.16
N GLY A 244 -5.16 -6.88 -13.11
CA GLY A 244 -5.93 -7.04 -14.34
C GLY A 244 -7.41 -7.28 -14.06
N ASN A 245 -7.91 -8.45 -14.46
CA ASN A 245 -9.30 -8.85 -14.25
C ASN A 245 -9.53 -9.62 -12.93
N THR A 246 -8.52 -9.79 -12.06
CA THR A 246 -8.69 -10.49 -10.79
C THR A 246 -8.64 -9.52 -9.60
N LEU A 247 -9.66 -9.58 -8.74
CA LEU A 247 -9.71 -8.92 -7.43
C LEU A 247 -9.47 -9.96 -6.33
N THR A 248 -8.57 -9.66 -5.40
CA THR A 248 -8.36 -10.45 -4.18
C THR A 248 -8.69 -9.59 -2.97
N LEU A 249 -9.50 -10.12 -2.05
CA LEU A 249 -9.77 -9.51 -0.74
C LEU A 249 -9.04 -10.29 0.35
N ILE A 250 -8.40 -9.58 1.27
CA ILE A 250 -7.31 -10.09 2.12
C ILE A 250 -7.58 -9.71 3.58
N MET A 251 -7.23 -10.61 4.52
CA MET A 251 -7.24 -10.40 5.98
C MET A 251 -5.82 -10.59 6.49
N GLY A 252 -5.14 -9.50 6.88
CA GLY A 252 -3.68 -9.53 7.04
C GLY A 252 -3.01 -9.93 5.72
N ASP A 253 -2.10 -10.91 5.74
CA ASP A 253 -1.48 -11.50 4.56
C ASP A 253 -2.31 -12.64 3.91
N ILE A 254 -3.49 -13.00 4.45
CA ILE A 254 -4.25 -14.17 3.99
C ILE A 254 -5.27 -13.77 2.93
N ALA A 255 -5.13 -14.31 1.72
CA ALA A 255 -6.11 -14.18 0.64
C ALA A 255 -7.43 -14.89 1.01
N MET A 256 -8.44 -14.12 1.43
CA MET A 256 -9.69 -14.64 1.97
C MET A 256 -10.74 -14.94 0.90
N MET A 257 -10.78 -14.11 -0.15
CA MET A 257 -11.74 -14.19 -1.26
C MET A 257 -11.04 -13.78 -2.56
N ARG A 258 -11.45 -14.37 -3.68
CA ARG A 258 -11.03 -13.95 -5.01
C ARG A 258 -12.22 -13.87 -5.95
N PHE A 259 -12.19 -12.89 -6.84
CA PHE A 259 -13.22 -12.59 -7.81
C PHE A 259 -12.61 -12.31 -9.18
N GLN A 260 -13.36 -12.58 -10.23
CA GLN A 260 -13.03 -12.18 -11.61
C GLN A 260 -13.95 -11.03 -12.05
N LYS A 261 -13.42 -10.10 -12.85
CA LYS A 261 -14.15 -8.94 -13.37
C LYS A 261 -15.20 -9.39 -14.40
N LYS A 262 -16.36 -8.75 -14.37
CA LYS A 262 -17.55 -9.10 -15.15
C LYS A 262 -17.91 -8.03 -16.17
#